data_AF-A0A934YGD5-F1
#
_entry.id   AF-A0A934YGD5-F1
#
_cell.length_a   1.000
_cell.length_b   1.000
_cell.length_c   1.000
_cell.angle_alpha   90.00
_cell.angle_beta   90.00
_cell.angle_gamma   90.00
#
_symmetry.space_group_name_H-M   'P 1'
#
loop_
_entity.id
_entity.type
_entity.pdbx_description
1 polymer ?
#
loop_
_entity_poly.entity_id
_entity_poly.type
_entity_poly.pdbx_seq_one_letter_code
_entity_poly.pdbx_strand_id
1 'polypeptide(L)' 'MNTLLKIILIIGVFMVVGFFQLLLKGGDSTKSGAGGPIGIVLLFGAFAAVGAIWKYKRKDEKESTKSSDTQELDKN' A
#
# COMPACT_ATOMS: atom_id res chain seq x y z
N MET A 1 3.71 -10.02 6.59
CA MET A 1 2.54 -9.25 6.14
C MET A 1 1.89 -10.00 4.99
N ASN A 2 0.61 -10.33 5.11
CA ASN A 2 -0.09 -11.10 4.09
C ASN A 2 -0.13 -10.33 2.77
N THR A 3 -0.02 -11.03 1.65
CA THR A 3 0.00 -10.43 0.30
C THR A 3 -1.23 -9.56 0.07
N LEU A 4 -2.40 -9.97 0.59
CA LEU A 4 -3.62 -9.16 0.57
C LEU A 4 -3.47 -7.80 1.27
N LEU A 5 -2.79 -7.74 2.42
CA LEU A 5 -2.61 -6.47 3.14
C LEU A 5 -1.64 -5.54 2.39
N LYS A 6 -0.62 -6.10 1.71
CA LYS A 6 0.26 -5.32 0.82
C LYS A 6 -0.53 -4.68 -0.33
N ILE A 7 -1.44 -5.44 -0.94
CA ILE A 7 -2.28 -4.95 -2.04
C ILE A 7 -3.20 -3.81 -1.57
N ILE A 8 -3.87 -3.98 -0.42
CA ILE A 8 -4.74 -2.94 0.15
C ILE A 8 -3.95 -1.65 0.45
N LEU A 9 -2.74 -1.77 1.00
CA LEU A 9 -1.88 -0.61 1.26
C LEU A 9 -1.46 0.11 -0.03
N ILE A 10 -1.13 -0.63 -1.09
CA ILE A 10 -0.79 -0.06 -2.40
C ILE A 10 -1.97 0.72 -2.98
N ILE A 11 -3.19 0.14 -2.91
CA ILE A 11 -4.42 0.83 -3.35
C ILE A 11 -4.61 2.14 -2.56
N GLY A 12 -4.36 2.11 -1.25
CA GLY A 12 -4.40 3.32 -0.41
C GLY A 12 -3.42 4.40 -0.85
N VAL A 13 -2.18 4.03 -1.21
CA VAL A 13 -1.18 4.97 -1.75
C VAL A 13 -1.67 5.61 -3.06
N PHE A 14 -2.23 4.82 -3.97
CA PHE A 14 -2.79 5.35 -5.21
C PHE A 14 -3.98 6.29 -5.00
N MET A 15 -4.84 6.03 -4.01
CA MET A 15 -5.92 6.98 -3.64
C MET A 15 -5.36 8.31 -3.16
N VAL A 16 -4.32 8.31 -2.33
CA VAL A 16 -3.70 9.55 -1.84
C VAL A 16 -3.09 10.33 -3.00
N VAL A 17 -2.32 9.66 -3.86
CA VAL A 17 -1.74 10.29 -5.06
C VAL A 17 -2.81 10.86 -5.99
N GLY A 18 -3.90 10.11 -6.22
CA GLY A 18 -5.03 10.54 -7.04
C GLY A 18 -5.78 11.74 -6.43
N PHE A 19 -5.90 11.79 -5.10
CA PHE A 19 -6.50 12.92 -4.39
C PHE A 19 -5.66 14.20 -4.54
N PHE A 20 -4.34 14.10 -4.39
CA PHE A 20 -3.45 15.24 -4.64
C PHE A 20 -3.48 15.70 -6.09
N GLN A 21 -3.50 14.77 -7.05
CA GLN A 21 -3.68 15.09 -8.47
C GLN A 21 -4.98 15.85 -8.74
N LEU A 22 -6.09 15.42 -8.11
CA LEU A 22 -7.39 16.07 -8.25
C LEU A 22 -7.40 17.48 -7.67
N LEU A 23 -6.84 17.67 -6.46
CA LEU A 23 -6.72 18.98 -5.82
C LEU A 23 -5.88 19.95 -6.65
N LEU A 24 -4.75 19.48 -7.19
CA LEU A 24 -3.86 20.30 -8.01
C LEU A 24 -4.50 20.65 -9.35
N LYS A 25 -5.32 19.75 -9.91
CA LYS A 25 -6.03 19.97 -11.18
C LYS A 25 -7.21 20.94 -11.03
N GLY A 26 -7.72 21.15 -9.82
CA GLY A 26 -8.79 22.12 -9.53
C GLY A 26 -8.37 23.59 -9.65
N GLY A 27 -7.08 23.90 -9.71
CA GLY A 27 -6.56 25.28 -9.79
C GLY A 27 -6.22 25.79 -11.19
N ASP A 28 -5.85 24.92 -12.13
CA ASP A 28 -5.31 25.30 -13.44
C ASP A 28 -5.91 24.43 -14.56
N SER A 29 -7.11 24.77 -15.01
CA SER A 29 -7.75 24.12 -16.16
C SER A 29 -7.12 24.50 -17.51
N THR A 30 -6.10 25.37 -17.54
CA THR A 30 -5.53 25.94 -18.78
C THR A 30 -4.13 25.46 -19.13
N LYS A 31 -3.39 24.79 -18.22
CA LYS A 31 -2.09 24.19 -18.54
C LYS A 31 -2.20 22.68 -18.62
N SER A 32 -2.57 22.20 -19.80
CA SER A 32 -2.46 20.82 -20.27
C SER A 32 -0.99 20.35 -20.23
N GLY A 33 -0.50 20.07 -19.03
CA GLY A 33 0.82 19.51 -18.80
C GLY A 33 0.73 18.58 -17.60
N ALA A 34 0.22 17.37 -17.83
CA ALA A 34 0.18 16.27 -16.85
C ALA A 34 1.58 15.76 -16.45
N GLY A 35 2.60 16.62 -16.42
CA GLY A 35 4.01 16.24 -16.28
C GLY A 35 4.89 17.31 -15.63
N GLY A 36 4.32 18.22 -14.84
CA GLY A 36 5.11 19.18 -14.06
C GLY A 36 5.93 18.49 -12.95
N PRO A 37 6.90 19.19 -12.33
CA PRO A 37 7.78 18.64 -11.29
C PRO A 37 7.04 17.93 -10.16
N ILE A 38 5.84 18.42 -9.83
CA ILE A 38 4.98 17.87 -8.79
C ILE A 38 4.51 16.44 -9.14
N GLY A 39 4.20 16.16 -10.41
CA GLY A 39 3.83 14.81 -10.86
C GLY A 39 4.99 13.82 -10.74
N ILE A 40 6.22 14.27 -11.02
CA ILE A 40 7.44 13.46 -10.85
C ILE A 40 7.69 13.17 -9.37
N VAL A 41 7.53 14.16 -8.50
CA VAL A 41 7.66 13.99 -7.04
C VAL A 41 6.61 13.00 -6.51
N LEU A 42 5.37 13.09 -6.97
CA LEU A 42 4.31 12.14 -6.60
C LEU A 42 4.60 10.71 -7.09
N LEU A 43 5.13 10.55 -8.31
CA LEU A 43 5.55 9.25 -8.86
C LEU A 43 6.69 8.65 -8.03
N PHE A 44 7.75 9.41 -7.77
CA PHE A 44 8.87 8.95 -6.93
C PHE A 44 8.41 8.62 -5.50
N GLY A 45 7.54 9.44 -4.92
CA GLY A 45 6.93 9.18 -3.61
C GLY A 45 6.09 7.90 -3.59
N ALA A 46 5.31 7.65 -4.65
CA ALA A 46 4.53 6.43 -4.79
C ALA A 46 5.43 5.18 -4.90
N PHE A 47 6.47 5.22 -5.72
CA PHE A 47 7.43 4.11 -5.83
C PHE A 47 8.16 3.84 -4.52
N ALA A 48 8.57 4.89 -3.79
CA ALA A 48 9.18 4.75 -2.48
C ALA A 48 8.21 4.13 -1.45
N ALA A 49 6.94 4.54 -1.47
CA ALA A 49 5.90 3.98 -0.60
C ALA A 49 5.62 2.50 -0.92
N VAL A 50 5.52 2.13 -2.19
CA VAL A 50 5.36 0.73 -2.63
C VAL A 50 6.56 -0.10 -2.19
N GLY A 51 7.78 0.39 -2.41
CA GLY A 51 9.01 -0.26 -1.96
C GLY A 51 9.07 -0.44 -0.44
N ALA A 52 8.65 0.57 0.33
CA ALA A 52 8.56 0.50 1.78
C ALA A 52 7.53 -0.55 2.22
N ILE A 53 6.34 -0.59 1.63
CA ILE A 53 5.29 -1.60 1.90
C ILE A 53 5.78 -3.01 1.59
N TRP A 54 6.54 -3.17 0.50
CA TRP A 54 7.06 -4.47 0.09
C TRP A 54 8.17 -4.97 1.01
N LYS A 55 9.08 -4.07 1.39
CA LYS A 55 10.19 -4.34 2.33
C LYS A 55 9.72 -4.40 3.78
N TYR A 56 8.51 -3.91 4.08
CA TYR A 56 7.93 -3.95 5.42
C TYR A 56 7.74 -5.40 5.88
N LYS A 57 8.65 -5.84 6.75
CA LYS A 57 8.45 -7.00 7.61
C LYS A 57 7.89 -6.48 8.94
N ARG A 58 6.68 -6.92 9.31
CA ARG A 58 6.15 -6.71 10.67
C ARG A 58 7.18 -7.29 11.63
N LYS A 59 7.63 -6.50 12.61
CA LYS A 59 8.43 -6.97 13.76
C LYS A 59 7.57 -7.73 14.78
N ASP A 60 6.59 -8.50 14.29
CA ASP A 60 5.70 -9.31 15.11
C ASP A 60 5.84 -10.77 14.67
N GLU A 61 7.07 -11.28 14.79
CA GLU A 61 7.26 -12.63 15.31
C GLU A 61 6.89 -12.60 16.79
N LYS A 62 5.59 -12.52 17.06
CA LYS A 62 4.99 -13.24 18.18
C LYS A 62 3.89 -14.07 17.56
N GLU A 63 4.32 -15.22 17.05
CA GLU A 63 3.72 -16.51 17.38
C GLU A 63 2.28 -16.38 17.92
N SER A 64 1.31 -16.10 17.03
CA SER A 64 -0.02 -16.66 17.25
C SER A 64 -0.03 -17.95 16.48
N THR A 65 0.48 -18.99 17.13
CA THR A 65 0.13 -20.38 16.88
C THR A 65 -1.39 -20.45 16.80
N LYS A 66 -1.93 -20.33 15.58
CA LYS A 66 -3.21 -20.92 15.21
C LYS A 66 -2.90 -22.16 14.40
N SER A 67 -2.04 -23.01 14.97
CA SER A 67 -2.29 -24.44 14.90
C SER A 67 -3.53 -24.66 15.75
N SER A 68 -4.71 -24.61 15.12
CA SER A 68 -5.74 -25.57 15.49
C SER A 68 -5.48 -26.78 14.61
N ASP A 69 -4.35 -27.44 14.87
CA ASP A 69 -4.15 -28.82 14.50
C ASP A 69 -5.38 -29.59 14.95
N THR A 70 -5.86 -30.41 14.03
CA THR A 70 -6.72 -31.56 14.24
C THR A 70 -6.08 -32.55 15.21
N GLN A 71 -5.80 -32.11 16.44
CA GLN A 71 -5.40 -32.92 17.57
C GLN A 71 -6.60 -33.04 18.51
N GLU A 72 -6.89 -34.27 18.92
CA GLU A 72 -8.10 -34.73 19.62
C GLU A 72 -9.30 -34.96 18.71
N LEU A 73 -9.32 -36.11 18.03
CA LEU A 73 -10.48 -37.02 18.01
C LEU A 73 -10.11 -38.38 17.39
N ASP A 74 -8.93 -38.91 17.72
CA ASP A 74 -8.68 -40.35 17.66
C ASP A 74 -8.21 -40.81 19.04
N LYS A 75 -9.18 -41.18 19.87
CA LYS A 75 -8.94 -42.06 20.99
C LYS A 75 -10.12 -43.02 21.11
N ASN A 76 -9.87 -44.18 20.52
CA ASN A 76 -10.50 -45.46 20.78
C ASN A 76 -10.67 -45.73 22.29
#